data_AF-A0A6N6T5V4-F1
#
_entry.id   AF-A0A6N6T5V4-F1
#
_cell.length_a   1.000
_cell.length_b   1.000
_cell.length_c   1.000
_cell.angle_alpha   90.00
_cell.angle_beta   90.00
_cell.angle_gamma   90.00
#
_symmetry.space_group_name_H-M   'P 1'
#
loop_
_entity.id
_entity.type
_entity.pdbx_description
1 polymer ?
#
loop_
_entity_poly.entity_id
_entity_poly.type
_entity_poly.pdbx_seq_one_letter_code
_entity_poly.pdbx_strand_id
1 'polypeptide(L)'
;MSVDPAVRLETVAAAAGVALFTLRRAIAAGSFPQADVTLGGTPLSIRAWRLSTIRTWNPAVADRCAAFAAILENIPLKKAA
;
A
#
# COMPACT_ATOMS: atom_id res chain seq x y z
N MET A 1 -19.80 5.61 -5.27
CA MET A 1 -19.04 5.84 -4.03
C MET A 1 -17.61 5.44 -4.29
N SER A 2 -16.67 6.39 -4.31
CA SER A 2 -15.26 6.05 -4.49
C SER A 2 -14.78 5.34 -3.23
N VAL A 3 -14.62 4.02 -3.31
CA VAL A 3 -13.94 3.26 -2.25
C VAL A 3 -12.51 3.81 -2.18
N ASP A 4 -12.06 4.23 -1.01
CA ASP A 4 -10.67 4.64 -0.77
C ASP A 4 -9.90 3.43 -0.25
N PRO A 5 -9.24 2.66 -1.12
CA PRO A 5 -8.71 1.35 -0.75
C PRO A 5 -7.52 1.49 0.20
N ALA A 6 -7.40 0.53 1.12
CA ALA A 6 -6.22 0.41 1.97
C ALA A 6 -5.11 -0.34 1.24
N VAL A 7 -3.90 0.22 1.24
CA VAL A 7 -2.68 -0.38 0.69
C VAL A 7 -1.67 -0.65 1.81
N ARG A 8 -0.97 -1.78 1.72
CA ARG A 8 0.09 -2.12 2.66
C ARG A 8 1.42 -1.48 2.27
N LEU A 9 2.35 -1.42 3.23
CA LEU A 9 3.67 -0.84 3.01
C LEU A 9 4.45 -1.53 1.87
N GLU A 10 4.24 -2.84 1.69
CA GLU A 10 4.85 -3.62 0.61
C GLU A 10 4.40 -3.14 -0.77
N THR A 11 3.11 -2.84 -0.94
CA THR A 11 2.56 -2.28 -2.19
C THR A 11 3.15 -0.89 -2.46
N VAL A 12 3.27 -0.06 -1.42
CA VAL A 12 3.87 1.28 -1.55
C VAL A 12 5.35 1.16 -1.93
N ALA A 13 6.09 0.21 -1.35
CA ALA A 13 7.49 -0.02 -1.67
C ALA A 13 7.68 -0.42 -3.14
N ALA A 14 6.85 -1.36 -3.62
CA ALA A 14 6.83 -1.75 -5.04
C ALA A 14 6.49 -0.56 -5.95
N ALA A 15 5.50 0.25 -5.60
CA ALA A 15 5.06 1.39 -6.40
C ALA A 15 6.08 2.54 -6.42
N ALA A 16 6.82 2.71 -5.32
CA ALA A 16 7.91 3.67 -5.21
C ALA A 16 9.21 3.16 -5.84
N GLY A 17 9.31 1.88 -6.20
CA GLY A 17 10.53 1.29 -6.76
C GLY A 17 11.68 1.23 -5.75
N VAL A 18 11.37 1.05 -4.46
CA VAL A 18 12.37 1.02 -3.39
C VAL A 18 12.25 -0.25 -2.56
N ALA A 19 13.34 -0.63 -1.88
CA ALA A 19 13.31 -1.70 -0.91
C ALA A 19 12.35 -1.38 0.25
N LEU A 20 11.63 -2.39 0.74
CA LEU A 20 10.71 -2.24 1.89
C LEU A 20 11.42 -1.64 3.13
N PHE A 21 12.68 -2.02 3.35
CA PHE A 21 13.48 -1.49 4.45
C PHE A 21 13.69 0.03 4.36
N THR A 22 13.80 0.58 3.13
CA THR A 22 13.92 2.03 2.90
C THR A 22 12.69 2.77 3.42
N LEU A 23 11.48 2.28 3.13
CA LEU A 23 10.25 2.90 3.64
C LEU A 23 10.10 2.73 5.15
N ARG A 24 10.50 1.58 5.72
CA ARG A 24 10.51 1.40 7.19
C ARG A 24 11.39 2.43 7.90
N ARG A 25 12.56 2.74 7.33
CA ARG A 25 13.43 3.81 7.86
C ARG A 25 12.79 5.19 7.70
N ALA A 26 12.14 5.48 6.58
CA ALA A 26 11.43 6.74 6.37
C ALA A 26 10.29 6.93 7.39
N ILE A 27 9.54 5.88 7.71
CA ILE A 27 8.52 5.88 8.77
C ILE A 27 9.15 6.19 10.13
N ALA A 28 10.23 5.48 10.48
CA ALA A 28 10.92 5.70 11.75
C ALA A 28 11.51 7.12 11.87
N ALA A 29 11.92 7.70 10.74
CA ALA A 29 12.43 9.08 10.66
C ALA A 29 11.31 10.14 10.57
N GLY A 30 10.03 9.73 10.48
CA GLY A 30 8.90 10.65 10.33
C GLY A 30 8.77 11.32 8.96
N SER A 31 9.55 10.88 7.95
CA SER A 31 9.51 11.43 6.58
C SER A 31 8.51 10.72 5.66
N PHE A 32 7.82 9.72 6.18
CA PHE A 32 6.72 9.02 5.52
C PHE A 32 5.46 9.11 6.39
N PRO A 33 4.26 9.25 5.81
CA PRO A 33 3.01 9.37 6.58
C PRO A 33 2.80 8.20 7.54
N GLN A 34 2.26 8.47 8.72
CA GLN A 34 1.83 7.41 9.64
C GLN A 34 0.68 6.60 9.03
N ALA A 35 0.59 5.32 9.41
CA ALA A 35 -0.53 4.48 9.01
C ALA A 35 -1.85 5.04 9.58
N ASP A 36 -2.85 5.19 8.72
CA ASP A 36 -4.15 5.78 9.06
C ASP A 36 -5.28 4.74 9.16
N VAL A 37 -4.94 3.47 8.91
CA VAL A 37 -5.83 2.34 9.07
C VAL A 37 -5.08 1.14 9.66
N THR A 38 -5.75 0.46 10.59
CA THR A 38 -5.32 -0.83 11.11
C THR A 38 -6.32 -1.87 10.62
N LEU A 39 -5.85 -2.82 9.81
CA LEU A 39 -6.65 -3.94 9.33
C LEU A 39 -6.61 -5.04 10.38
N GLY A 40 -7.78 -5.55 10.76
CA GLY A 40 -7.88 -6.72 11.62
C GLY A 40 -7.30 -7.95 10.94
N GLY A 41 -6.44 -8.69 11.63
CA GLY A 41 -5.83 -9.92 11.12
C GLY A 41 -5.42 -10.84 12.27
N THR A 42 -5.48 -12.14 12.04
CA THR A 42 -4.93 -13.17 12.93
C THR A 42 -3.59 -13.65 12.36
N PRO A 43 -2.52 -13.77 13.17
CA PRO A 43 -2.44 -13.52 14.62
C PRO A 43 -2.20 -12.04 15.01
N LEU A 44 -1.91 -11.15 14.05
CA LEU A 44 -1.60 -9.74 14.34
C LEU A 44 -2.32 -8.79 13.39
N SER A 45 -2.77 -7.68 13.94
CA SER A 45 -3.29 -6.55 13.18
C SER A 45 -2.22 -5.93 12.29
N ILE A 46 -2.63 -5.48 11.11
CA ILE A 46 -1.72 -4.97 10.07
C ILE A 46 -1.93 -3.47 9.94
N ARG A 47 -0.84 -2.70 10.01
CA ARG A 47 -0.84 -1.27 9.69
C ARG A 47 -0.85 -1.07 8.17
N ALA A 48 -1.77 -0.26 7.69
CA ALA A 48 -1.93 0.06 6.28
C ALA A 48 -2.25 1.56 6.11
N TRP A 49 -2.27 2.00 4.84
CA TRP A 49 -2.53 3.38 4.45
C TRP A 49 -3.70 3.41 3.49
N ARG A 50 -4.64 4.33 3.70
CA ARG A 50 -5.58 4.66 2.63
C ARG A 50 -4.84 5.23 1.43
N LEU A 51 -5.37 4.98 0.24
CA LEU A 51 -4.79 5.49 -1.00
C LEU A 51 -4.75 7.02 -1.01
N SER A 52 -5.77 7.68 -0.45
CA SER A 52 -5.77 9.13 -0.24
C SER A 52 -4.60 9.64 0.59
N THR A 53 -4.25 8.95 1.68
CA THR A 53 -3.09 9.28 2.52
C THR A 53 -1.78 9.19 1.75
N ILE A 54 -1.62 8.15 0.92
CA ILE A 54 -0.46 8.03 0.03
C ILE A 54 -0.48 9.12 -1.04
N ARG A 55 -1.64 9.48 -1.59
CA ARG A 55 -1.76 10.51 -2.63
C ARG A 55 -1.36 11.89 -2.12
N THR A 56 -1.70 12.22 -0.86
CA THR A 56 -1.26 13.47 -0.21
C THR A 56 0.27 13.52 -0.05
N TRP A 57 0.91 12.38 0.23
CA TRP A 57 2.37 12.31 0.35
C TRP A 57 3.08 12.30 -1.01
N ASN A 58 2.63 11.46 -1.94
CA ASN A 58 3.19 11.34 -3.27
C ASN A 58 2.12 10.84 -4.26
N PRO A 59 1.57 11.74 -5.10
CA PRO A 59 0.53 11.38 -6.07
C PRO A 59 0.96 10.28 -7.05
N ALA A 60 2.20 10.33 -7.56
CA ALA A 60 2.68 9.35 -8.53
C ALA A 60 2.79 7.93 -7.94
N VAL A 61 3.14 7.81 -6.66
CA VAL A 61 3.15 6.52 -5.97
C VAL A 61 1.73 6.00 -5.74
N ALA A 62 0.79 6.88 -5.37
CA ALA A 62 -0.61 6.50 -5.20
C ALA A 62 -1.22 5.99 -6.52
N ASP A 63 -0.93 6.64 -7.65
CA ASP A 63 -1.48 6.22 -8.94
C ASP A 63 -0.92 4.86 -9.38
N ARG A 64 0.36 4.57 -9.09
CA ARG A 64 0.93 3.23 -9.29
C ARG A 64 0.32 2.18 -8.36
N CYS A 65 0.07 2.52 -7.09
CA CYS A 65 -0.65 1.63 -6.18
C CYS A 65 -2.06 1.29 -6.70
N ALA A 66 -2.78 2.30 -7.22
CA ALA A 66 -4.08 2.10 -7.84
C ALA A 66 -3.99 1.20 -9.08
N ALA A 67 -2.98 1.41 -9.92
CA ALA A 67 -2.74 0.57 -11.09
C ALA A 67 -2.46 -0.89 -10.70
N PHE A 68 -1.65 -1.14 -9.66
CA PHE A 68 -1.43 -2.50 -9.16
C PHE A 68 -2.73 -3.17 -8.68
N ALA A 69 -3.57 -2.44 -7.94
CA ALA A 69 -4.86 -2.98 -7.50
C ALA A 69 -5.75 -3.35 -8.69
N ALA A 70 -5.89 -2.45 -9.67
CA ALA A 70 -6.67 -2.70 -10.88
C ALA A 70 -6.10 -3.87 -11.71
N ILE A 71 -4.78 -4.01 -11.80
CA ILE A 71 -4.15 -5.14 -12.51
C ILE A 71 -4.47 -6.45 -11.80
N LEU A 72 -4.36 -6.50 -10.47
CA LEU A 72 -4.62 -7.71 -9.69
C LEU A 72 -6.07 -8.20 -9.80
N GLU A 73 -7.04 -7.30 -9.95
CA GLU A 73 -8.43 -7.65 -10.23
C GLU A 73 -8.62 -8.34 -11.59
N ASN A 74 -7.71 -8.09 -12.54
CA ASN A 74 -7.78 -8.58 -13.91
C ASN A 74 -6.82 -9.74 -14.21
N ILE A 75 -5.88 -10.08 -13.31
CA ILE A 75 -5.00 -11.24 -13.48
C ILE A 75 -5.76 -12.52 -13.14
N PRO A 76 -5.95 -13.46 -14.09
CA PRO A 76 -6.60 -14.72 -13.78
C PRO A 76 -5.74 -15.55 -12.83
N LEU A 77 -6.33 -15.99 -11.72
CA LEU A 77 -5.68 -16.94 -10.81
C LEU A 77 -5.52 -18.28 -11.52
N LYS A 78 -4.28 -18.76 -11.65
CA LYS A 78 -4.04 -20.14 -12.11
C LYS A 78 -4.69 -21.08 -11.10
N LYS A 79 -5.61 -21.94 -11.54
CA LYS A 79 -6.17 -23.01 -10.70
C LYS A 79 -4.99 -23.78 -10.09
N ALA A 80 -4.98 -23.92 -8.76
CA ALA A 80 -4.08 -24.84 -8.10
C ALA A 80 -4.30 -26.23 -8.72
N ALA A 81 -3.22 -26.81 -9.24
CA ALA A 81 -3.20 -28.16 -9.80
C ALA A 81 -3.26 -29.19 -8.67
#